data_AF-A0A8J9ZBU3-F1
#
_entry.id   AF-A0A8J9ZBU3-F1
#
_cell.length_a   1.000
_cell.length_b   1.000
_cell.length_c   1.000
_cell.angle_alpha   90.00
_cell.angle_beta   90.00
_cell.angle_gamma   90.00
#
_symmetry.space_group_name_H-M   'P 1'
#
loop_
_entity.id
_entity.type
_entity.pdbx_description
1 polymer ?
#
loop_
_entity_poly.entity_id
_entity_poly.type
_entity_poly.pdbx_seq_one_letter_code
_entity_poly.pdbx_strand_id
1 'polypeptide(L)'
;MCPYRCPPMTYQPGCTPVQVGCCYEMQCGSGTGTGTGTVTQMPVAVDVCQANGQTYQIGQQWYMMNQGYTLICTCEGNGTGYYSCAPSNNPANERCVYEGQSYTVGQTWQIQYQGYTLTCTCVGEGSGRVTCA
;
A
#
# COMPACT_ATOMS: atom_id res chain seq x y z
N MET A 1 21.16 21.91 8.15
CA MET A 1 20.50 20.59 8.22
C MET A 1 19.26 20.70 7.35
N CYS A 2 19.21 20.05 6.18
CA CYS A 2 18.02 20.09 5.34
C CYS A 2 16.89 19.27 5.99
N PRO A 3 15.66 19.81 6.09
CA PRO A 3 14.52 19.05 6.60
C PRO A 3 14.03 17.95 5.63
N TYR A 4 14.47 17.98 4.37
CA TYR A 4 14.05 17.04 3.32
C TYR A 4 15.26 16.42 2.60
N ARG A 5 15.12 15.17 2.14
CA ARG A 5 16.09 14.54 1.24
C ARG A 5 16.03 15.23 -0.12
N CYS A 6 17.17 15.73 -0.61
CA CYS A 6 17.23 16.32 -1.94
C CYS A 6 16.96 15.26 -3.01
N PRO A 7 16.21 15.59 -4.07
CA PRO A 7 15.97 14.69 -5.19
C PRO A 7 17.28 14.37 -5.93
N PRO A 8 17.39 13.19 -6.57
CA PRO A 8 18.57 12.83 -7.34
C PRO A 8 18.74 13.78 -8.55
N MET A 9 19.89 14.44 -8.64
CA MET A 9 20.24 15.27 -9.80
C MET A 9 20.82 14.40 -10.92
N THR A 10 20.22 14.46 -12.10
CA THR A 10 20.82 13.98 -13.35
C THR A 10 21.60 15.13 -13.99
N TYR A 11 22.78 14.89 -14.57
CA TYR A 11 23.56 15.93 -15.24
C TYR A 11 23.05 16.18 -16.66
N GLN A 12 22.74 17.44 -17.00
CA GLN A 12 22.37 17.85 -18.36
C GLN A 12 23.41 18.84 -18.93
N PRO A 13 23.97 18.56 -20.12
CA PRO A 13 24.85 19.49 -20.81
C PRO A 13 24.12 20.80 -21.14
N GLY A 14 24.70 21.94 -20.76
CA GLY A 14 24.12 23.28 -21.00
C GLY A 14 23.29 23.86 -19.84
N CYS A 15 23.26 23.17 -18.69
CA CYS A 15 22.56 23.62 -17.49
C CYS A 15 23.54 23.87 -16.35
N THR A 16 23.27 24.88 -15.53
CA THR A 16 24.08 25.19 -14.33
C THR A 16 23.29 24.86 -13.07
N PRO A 17 23.90 24.22 -12.06
CA PRO A 17 23.24 23.98 -10.78
C PRO A 17 23.07 25.30 -10.03
N VAL A 18 21.85 25.54 -9.54
CA VAL A 18 21.44 26.72 -8.78
C VAL A 18 20.86 26.27 -7.45
N GLN A 19 21.24 26.97 -6.39
CA GLN A 19 20.81 26.64 -5.04
C GLN A 19 19.37 27.12 -4.82
N VAL A 20 18.47 26.17 -4.55
CA VAL A 20 17.06 26.44 -4.22
C VAL A 20 16.81 25.97 -2.79
N GLY A 21 16.80 26.93 -1.87
CA GLY A 21 16.77 26.65 -0.44
C GLY A 21 18.04 25.92 0.00
N CYS A 22 17.90 24.64 0.37
CA CYS A 22 19.00 23.80 0.85
C CYS A 22 19.38 22.66 -0.11
N CYS A 23 18.75 22.60 -1.29
CA CYS A 23 19.07 21.67 -2.38
C CYS A 23 19.55 22.44 -3.63
N TYR A 24 20.03 21.71 -4.63
CA TYR A 24 20.43 22.27 -5.93
C TYR A 24 19.48 21.78 -7.03
N GLU A 25 19.13 22.68 -7.95
CA GLU A 25 18.36 22.39 -9.17
C GLU A 25 19.16 22.84 -10.39
N MET A 26 19.09 22.13 -11.52
CA MET A 26 19.76 22.56 -12.75
C MET A 26 18.90 23.58 -13.51
N GLN A 27 19.43 24.80 -13.69
CA GLN A 27 18.83 25.81 -14.55
C GLN A 27 19.53 25.82 -15.92
N CYS A 28 18.77 25.52 -16.97
CA CYS A 28 19.23 25.60 -18.35
C CYS A 28 18.71 26.89 -18.96
N GLY A 29 19.59 27.74 -19.51
CA GLY A 29 19.21 29.06 -20.01
C GLY A 29 18.45 29.00 -21.34
N SER A 30 17.17 29.38 -21.31
CA SER A 30 16.48 29.97 -22.47
C SER A 30 15.80 31.27 -21.99
N GLY A 31 16.15 32.38 -22.63
CA GLY A 31 15.90 33.74 -22.12
C GLY A 31 14.42 34.13 -21.92
N THR A 32 14.23 35.01 -20.94
CA THR A 32 13.20 36.06 -20.79
C THR A 32 11.75 35.71 -21.15
N GLY A 33 10.95 35.40 -20.12
CA GLY A 33 9.50 35.50 -20.16
C GLY A 33 8.99 36.29 -18.95
N THR A 34 8.45 37.48 -19.20
CA THR A 34 7.70 38.32 -18.27
C THR A 34 6.62 37.52 -17.55
N GLY A 35 6.44 37.80 -16.25
CA GLY A 35 5.45 37.14 -15.41
C GLY A 35 4.02 37.26 -15.96
N THR A 36 3.52 36.13 -16.44
CA THR A 36 2.23 35.57 -16.03
C THR A 36 2.48 34.09 -15.88
N GLY A 37 2.98 33.70 -14.70
CA GLY A 37 3.11 32.30 -14.32
C GLY A 37 1.73 31.70 -14.13
N THR A 38 1.02 31.43 -15.23
CA THR A 38 0.28 30.18 -15.27
C THR A 38 1.38 29.13 -15.28
N VAL A 39 1.73 28.68 -14.08
CA VAL A 39 2.27 27.35 -13.89
C VAL A 39 1.15 26.46 -14.43
N THR A 40 1.12 26.25 -15.75
CA THR A 40 0.83 24.92 -16.25
C THR A 40 1.98 24.11 -15.70
N GLN A 41 1.82 23.74 -14.43
CA GLN A 41 2.19 22.45 -13.93
C GLN A 41 1.83 21.57 -15.12
N MET A 42 2.85 21.13 -15.89
CA MET A 42 2.78 19.80 -16.46
C MET A 42 2.16 19.02 -15.31
N PRO A 43 0.95 18.48 -15.46
CA PRO A 43 0.34 17.79 -14.34
C PRO A 43 1.46 16.86 -13.90
N VAL A 44 1.98 17.08 -12.68
CA VAL A 44 2.54 15.97 -11.94
C VAL A 44 1.41 14.99 -12.14
N ALA A 45 1.61 13.99 -12.99
CA ALA A 45 0.62 12.95 -13.13
C ALA A 45 0.57 12.46 -11.70
N VAL A 46 -0.43 12.96 -10.95
CA VAL A 46 -0.58 12.65 -9.55
C VAL A 46 -0.95 11.22 -9.70
N ASP A 47 0.05 10.34 -9.60
CA ASP A 47 -0.12 8.98 -10.05
C ASP A 47 -1.01 8.33 -9.00
N VAL A 48 -2.30 8.39 -9.27
CA VAL A 48 -3.33 7.99 -8.34
C VAL A 48 -3.71 6.56 -8.68
N CYS A 49 -3.72 5.71 -7.67
CA CYS A 49 -4.16 4.36 -7.83
C CYS A 49 -5.68 4.33 -7.76
N GLN A 50 -6.33 3.66 -8.70
CA GLN A 50 -7.77 3.45 -8.66
C GLN A 50 -8.07 1.99 -8.36
N ALA A 51 -8.85 1.75 -7.31
CA ALA A 51 -9.28 0.41 -6.94
C ALA A 51 -10.70 0.44 -6.37
N ASN A 52 -11.56 -0.47 -6.81
CA ASN A 52 -12.99 -0.55 -6.43
C ASN A 52 -13.76 0.78 -6.60
N GLY A 53 -13.44 1.57 -7.63
CA GLY A 53 -14.07 2.87 -7.88
C GLY A 53 -13.64 3.97 -6.90
N GLN A 54 -12.72 3.68 -5.98
CA GLN A 54 -12.08 4.67 -5.12
C GLN A 54 -10.71 5.05 -5.68
N THR A 55 -10.29 6.27 -5.39
CA THR A 55 -9.00 6.82 -5.80
C THR A 55 -8.12 6.96 -4.57
N TYR A 56 -6.88 6.49 -4.67
CA TYR A 56 -5.88 6.46 -3.61
C TYR A 56 -4.65 7.25 -4.04
N GLN A 57 -4.13 8.06 -3.13
CA GLN A 57 -2.91 8.82 -3.36
C GLN A 57 -1.66 7.95 -3.16
N ILE A 58 -0.54 8.31 -3.77
CA ILE A 58 0.75 7.61 -3.57
C ILE A 58 1.08 7.52 -2.07
N GLY A 59 1.44 6.32 -1.62
CA GLY A 59 1.70 6.00 -0.22
C GLY A 59 0.46 5.70 0.63
N GLN A 60 -0.75 5.95 0.10
CA GLN A 60 -1.99 5.60 0.79
C GLN A 60 -2.17 4.08 0.81
N GLN A 61 -2.58 3.58 1.97
CA GLN A 61 -2.94 2.18 2.16
C GLN A 61 -4.44 2.01 2.36
N TRP A 62 -4.99 0.91 1.88
CA TRP A 62 -6.38 0.55 2.09
C TRP A 62 -6.56 -0.96 2.23
N TYR A 63 -7.67 -1.32 2.85
CA TYR A 63 -8.08 -2.71 2.96
C TYR A 63 -8.93 -3.09 1.77
N MET A 64 -8.68 -4.28 1.21
CA MET A 64 -9.48 -4.85 0.13
C MET A 64 -9.77 -6.31 0.46
N MET A 65 -10.99 -6.78 0.17
CA MET A 65 -11.28 -8.21 0.21
C MET A 65 -11.00 -8.83 -1.15
N ASN A 66 -10.23 -9.91 -1.19
CA ASN A 66 -10.05 -10.73 -2.37
C ASN A 66 -10.17 -12.21 -2.00
N GLN A 67 -11.08 -12.94 -2.66
CA GLN A 67 -11.32 -14.38 -2.42
C GLN A 67 -11.52 -14.75 -0.93
N GLY A 68 -12.11 -13.86 -0.13
CA GLY A 68 -12.35 -14.07 1.29
C GLY A 68 -11.18 -13.72 2.21
N TYR A 69 -10.04 -13.28 1.67
CA TYR A 69 -8.92 -12.75 2.42
C TYR A 69 -8.93 -11.22 2.41
N THR A 70 -8.61 -10.61 3.54
CA THR A 70 -8.38 -9.16 3.62
C THR A 70 -6.92 -8.87 3.27
N LEU A 71 -6.71 -8.10 2.21
CA LEU A 71 -5.42 -7.60 1.77
C LEU A 71 -5.24 -6.15 2.25
N ILE A 72 -4.01 -5.77 2.54
CA ILE A 72 -3.58 -4.38 2.66
C ILE A 72 -2.92 -4.03 1.33
N CYS A 73 -3.54 -3.11 0.60
CA CYS A 73 -3.01 -2.57 -0.65
C CYS A 73 -2.34 -1.23 -0.39
N THR A 74 -1.25 -0.94 -1.10
CA THR A 74 -0.48 0.30 -1.04
C THR A 74 -0.37 0.89 -2.43
N CYS A 75 -0.70 2.17 -2.58
CA CYS A 75 -0.50 2.87 -3.84
C CYS A 75 0.97 3.25 -4.01
N GLU A 76 1.62 2.76 -5.06
CA GLU A 76 3.05 3.01 -5.31
C GLU A 76 3.27 4.10 -6.35
N GLY A 77 2.34 4.26 -7.30
CA GLY A 77 2.40 5.36 -8.25
C GLY A 77 3.57 5.27 -9.25
N ASN A 78 3.80 4.09 -9.84
CA ASN A 78 4.86 3.82 -10.83
C ASN A 78 4.61 4.43 -12.24
N GLY A 79 3.97 5.60 -12.34
CA GLY A 79 3.58 6.28 -13.58
C GLY A 79 2.36 5.71 -14.29
N THR A 80 1.67 4.73 -13.69
CA THR A 80 0.53 4.00 -14.26
C THR A 80 -0.62 3.78 -13.27
N GLY A 81 -0.50 4.26 -12.05
CA GLY A 81 -1.43 3.99 -10.95
C GLY A 81 -1.21 2.63 -10.30
N TYR A 82 0.02 2.10 -10.38
CA TYR A 82 0.35 0.78 -9.82
C TYR A 82 0.18 0.76 -8.30
N TYR A 83 -0.45 -0.32 -7.82
CA TYR A 83 -0.57 -0.62 -6.40
C TYR A 83 -0.22 -2.09 -6.14
N SER A 84 0.39 -2.35 -4.99
CA SER A 84 0.72 -3.69 -4.51
C SER A 84 -0.19 -4.08 -3.35
N CYS A 85 -0.58 -5.35 -3.26
CA CYS A 85 -1.44 -5.86 -2.18
C CYS A 85 -0.78 -7.05 -1.49
N ALA A 86 -0.70 -6.99 -0.15
CA ALA A 86 -0.21 -8.08 0.69
C ALA A 86 -1.33 -8.58 1.61
N PRO A 87 -1.32 -9.85 2.04
CA PRO A 87 -2.19 -10.32 3.10
C PRO A 87 -2.07 -9.41 4.32
N SER A 88 -3.20 -9.03 4.92
CA SER A 88 -3.17 -8.24 6.13
C SER A 88 -2.58 -9.06 7.28
N ASN A 89 -1.54 -8.54 7.93
CA ASN A 89 -0.95 -9.13 9.15
C ASN A 89 -1.87 -8.97 10.39
N ASN A 90 -3.12 -8.54 10.20
CA ASN A 90 -4.07 -8.38 11.28
C ASN A 90 -4.55 -9.77 11.72
N PRO A 91 -4.42 -10.14 13.02
CA PRO A 91 -4.93 -11.42 13.53
C PRO A 91 -6.41 -11.65 13.19
N ALA A 92 -7.22 -10.59 13.09
CA ALA A 92 -8.63 -10.69 12.70
C ALA A 92 -8.86 -11.21 11.26
N ASN A 93 -7.83 -11.12 10.40
CA ASN A 93 -7.87 -11.56 9.01
C ASN A 93 -7.27 -12.96 8.83
N GLU A 94 -6.66 -13.52 9.89
CA GLU A 94 -6.22 -14.90 9.88
C GLU A 94 -7.46 -15.83 9.89
N ARG A 95 -7.36 -16.89 9.10
CA ARG A 95 -8.41 -17.88 8.95
C ARG A 95 -7.83 -19.25 9.28
N CYS A 96 -8.57 -20.03 10.04
CA CYS A 96 -8.29 -21.44 10.20
C CYS A 96 -9.15 -22.23 9.23
N VAL A 97 -8.61 -23.31 8.66
CA VAL A 97 -9.38 -24.21 7.79
C VAL A 97 -9.53 -25.55 8.47
N TYR A 98 -10.76 -26.00 8.66
CA TYR A 98 -11.09 -27.32 9.20
C TYR A 98 -12.13 -27.98 8.30
N GLU A 99 -11.82 -29.17 7.78
CA GLU A 99 -12.66 -29.92 6.81
C GLU A 99 -13.14 -29.08 5.60
N GLY A 100 -12.30 -28.17 5.12
CA GLY A 100 -12.62 -27.29 3.98
C GLY A 100 -13.50 -26.09 4.33
N GLN A 101 -13.95 -25.96 5.58
CA GLN A 101 -14.61 -24.76 6.08
C GLN A 101 -13.60 -23.78 6.66
N SER A 102 -13.77 -22.49 6.39
CA SER A 102 -12.94 -21.42 6.95
C SER A 102 -13.58 -20.79 8.18
N TYR A 103 -12.80 -20.60 9.24
CA TYR A 103 -13.21 -20.00 10.50
C TYR A 103 -12.33 -18.78 10.80
N THR A 104 -12.90 -17.71 11.35
CA THR A 104 -12.13 -16.54 11.80
C THR A 104 -11.51 -16.77 13.17
N VAL A 105 -10.42 -16.07 13.49
CA VAL A 105 -9.82 -16.12 14.83
C VAL A 105 -10.85 -15.80 15.92
N GLY A 106 -10.87 -16.62 16.97
CA GLY A 106 -11.85 -16.58 18.06
C GLY A 106 -13.16 -17.32 17.78
N GLN A 107 -13.41 -17.75 16.54
CA GLN A 107 -14.61 -18.52 16.21
C GLN A 107 -14.51 -19.94 16.77
N THR A 108 -15.61 -20.38 17.40
CA THR A 108 -15.74 -21.72 17.99
C THR A 108 -16.79 -22.55 17.28
N TRP A 109 -16.55 -23.84 17.10
CA TRP A 109 -17.53 -24.79 16.53
C TRP A 109 -17.44 -26.15 17.22
N GLN A 110 -18.51 -26.94 17.13
CA GLN A 110 -18.54 -28.28 17.71
C GLN A 110 -18.35 -29.35 16.64
N ILE A 111 -17.59 -30.39 16.97
CA ILE A 111 -17.39 -31.57 16.14
C ILE A 111 -17.73 -32.83 16.91
N GLN A 112 -18.08 -33.90 16.18
CA GLN A 112 -18.23 -35.23 16.75
C GLN A 112 -16.95 -36.03 16.48
N TYR A 113 -16.24 -36.44 17.52
CA TYR A 113 -15.04 -37.25 17.41
C TYR A 113 -15.17 -38.51 18.28
N GLN A 114 -15.20 -39.67 17.64
CA GLN A 114 -15.31 -40.97 18.32
C GLN A 114 -16.47 -41.06 19.34
N GLY A 115 -17.60 -40.39 19.06
CA GLY A 115 -18.77 -40.35 19.95
C GLY A 115 -18.72 -39.28 21.04
N TYR A 116 -17.67 -38.47 21.10
CA TYR A 116 -17.55 -37.31 21.97
C TYR A 116 -17.81 -36.02 21.20
N THR A 117 -18.44 -35.04 21.85
CA THR A 117 -18.60 -33.69 21.30
C THR A 117 -17.42 -32.83 21.76
N LEU A 118 -16.56 -32.43 20.83
CA LEU A 118 -15.45 -31.53 21.10
C LEU A 118 -15.80 -30.12 20.66
N THR A 119 -15.28 -29.12 21.38
CA THR A 119 -15.38 -27.71 21.00
C THR A 119 -14.05 -27.26 20.43
N CYS A 120 -14.03 -26.98 19.13
CA CYS A 120 -12.90 -26.45 18.41
C CYS A 120 -12.93 -24.92 18.38
N THR A 121 -11.76 -24.31 18.40
CA THR A 121 -11.54 -22.86 18.33
C THR A 121 -10.44 -22.55 17.33
N CYS A 122 -10.65 -21.54 16.49
CA CYS A 122 -9.61 -20.97 15.64
C CYS A 122 -8.77 -19.98 16.47
N VAL A 123 -7.50 -20.30 16.72
CA VAL A 123 -6.62 -19.51 17.60
C VAL A 123 -5.84 -18.45 16.80
N GLY A 124 -5.42 -18.78 15.57
CA GLY A 124 -4.77 -17.83 14.69
C GLY A 124 -3.45 -17.25 15.23
N GLU A 125 -2.41 -18.09 15.29
CA GLU A 125 -1.06 -17.73 15.74
C GLU A 125 -0.11 -17.50 14.53
N GLY A 126 -0.60 -16.89 13.45
CA GLY A 126 0.12 -16.71 12.18
C GLY A 126 0.23 -17.98 11.30
N SER A 127 -0.48 -19.06 11.65
CA SER A 127 -0.41 -20.38 11.00
C SER A 127 -1.78 -21.02 10.73
N GLY A 128 -2.88 -20.38 11.10
CA GLY A 128 -4.24 -20.93 10.99
C GLY A 128 -4.52 -22.02 12.02
N ARG A 129 -3.86 -21.98 13.18
CA ARG A 129 -3.94 -23.03 14.21
C ARG A 129 -5.35 -23.19 14.79
N VAL A 130 -5.80 -24.45 14.86
CA VAL A 130 -7.06 -24.88 15.49
C VAL A 130 -6.77 -25.68 16.77
N THR A 131 -7.54 -25.45 17.82
CA THR A 131 -7.52 -26.25 19.05
C THR A 131 -8.90 -26.81 19.36
N CYS A 132 -9.00 -28.10 19.67
CA CYS A 132 -10.24 -28.75 20.09
C CYS A 132 -10.08 -29.35 21.48
N ALA A 133 -11.08 -29.16 22.34
CA ALA A 133 -11.13 -29.65 23.71
C ALA A 133 -12.50 -30.26 24.04
#